data_AF-A0AA41QA43-F1
#
_entry.id   AF-A0AA41QA43-F1
#
_cell.length_a   1.000
_cell.length_b   1.000
_cell.length_c   1.000
_cell.angle_alpha   90.00
_cell.angle_beta   90.00
_cell.angle_gamma   90.00
#
_symmetry.space_group_name_H-M   'P 1'
#
loop_
_entity.id
_entity.type
_entity.pdbx_description
1 polymer ?
#
loop_
_entity_poly.entity_id
_entity_poly.type
_entity_poly.pdbx_seq_one_letter_code
_entity_poly.pdbx_strand_id
1 'polypeptide(L)'
;DEAAAVHLTAQAGDITLGRLTGPAEISTLLGDITIAEAATTGTVVLRTSKGDIHVTAAPGVSASLDASTGLGRIDNALKNTGTVGLAIQAATDLGDITARSL
;
A
#
# COMPACT_ATOMS: atom_id res chain seq x y z
N ASP A 1 12.58 -8.70 6.92
CA ASP A 1 13.11 -7.34 6.79
C ASP A 1 12.06 -6.38 7.30
N GLU A 2 12.42 -5.54 8.26
CA GLU A 2 11.51 -4.64 8.98
C GLU A 2 11.97 -3.20 8.73
N ALA A 3 11.06 -2.34 8.26
CA ALA A 3 11.40 -0.98 7.93
C ALA A 3 10.57 0.04 8.74
N ALA A 4 11.28 0.92 9.45
CA ALA A 4 10.71 2.00 10.26
C ALA A 4 10.36 3.25 9.45
N ALA A 5 10.98 3.44 8.28
CA ALA A 5 10.56 4.40 7.26
C ALA A 5 11.15 3.96 5.92
N VAL A 6 10.36 4.03 4.85
CA VAL A 6 10.82 3.66 3.50
C VAL A 6 10.52 4.80 2.55
N HIS A 7 11.53 5.28 1.83
CA HIS A 7 11.37 6.12 0.65
C HIS A 7 12.05 5.42 -0.50
N LEU A 8 11.28 4.93 -1.48
CA LEU A 8 11.81 4.17 -2.60
C LEU A 8 11.30 4.74 -3.92
N THR A 9 12.21 4.93 -4.88
CA THR A 9 11.88 5.30 -6.25
C THR A 9 12.56 4.33 -7.21
N ALA A 10 11.76 3.58 -7.96
CA ALA A 10 12.25 2.65 -8.98
C ALA A 10 11.73 3.06 -10.36
N GLN A 11 12.54 2.87 -11.40
CA GLN A 11 12.09 3.10 -12.78
C GLN A 11 11.38 1.87 -13.36
N ALA A 12 11.87 0.68 -13.03
CA ALA A 12 11.25 -0.58 -13.38
C ALA A 12 11.63 -1.63 -12.35
N GLY A 13 10.68 -2.46 -11.95
CA GLY A 13 10.87 -3.58 -11.03
C GLY A 13 9.84 -3.62 -9.92
N ASP A 14 9.59 -4.83 -9.43
CA ASP A 14 8.61 -5.09 -8.38
C ASP A 14 9.19 -4.75 -7.01
N ILE A 15 8.39 -4.06 -6.20
CA ILE A 15 8.76 -3.62 -4.86
C ILE A 15 7.97 -4.45 -3.87
N THR A 16 8.66 -5.25 -3.07
CA THR A 16 8.04 -6.05 -2.01
C THR A 16 8.58 -5.62 -0.66
N LEU A 17 7.66 -5.22 0.23
CA LEU A 17 7.93 -4.98 1.64
C LEU A 17 7.30 -6.09 2.47
N GLY A 18 8.12 -6.74 3.31
CA GLY A 18 7.67 -7.78 4.23
C GLY A 18 6.78 -7.19 5.34
N ARG A 19 7.42 -6.50 6.30
CA ARG A 19 6.70 -5.89 7.42
C ARG A 19 7.03 -4.41 7.54
N LEU A 20 6.00 -3.58 7.46
CA LEU A 20 6.11 -2.14 7.59
C LEU A 20 5.64 -1.70 8.98
N THR A 21 6.54 -1.11 9.76
CA THR A 21 6.30 -0.66 11.15
C THR A 21 6.39 0.85 11.32
N GLY A 22 6.57 1.60 10.24
CA GLY A 22 6.46 3.06 10.20
C GLY A 22 5.89 3.58 8.87
N PRO A 23 5.85 4.92 8.67
CA PRO A 23 5.34 5.50 7.42
C PRO A 23 6.20 5.11 6.22
N ALA A 24 5.58 5.00 5.04
CA ALA A 24 6.30 4.68 3.81
C ALA A 24 5.79 5.51 2.63
N GLU A 25 6.72 5.84 1.74
CA GLU A 25 6.45 6.46 0.46
C GLU A 25 7.18 5.66 -0.62
N ILE A 26 6.41 5.08 -1.54
CA ILE A 26 6.93 4.21 -2.57
C ILE A 26 6.39 4.68 -3.91
N SER A 27 7.30 4.94 -4.84
CA SER A 27 6.99 5.32 -6.20
C SER A 27 7.72 4.40 -7.17
N THR A 28 7.01 3.83 -8.15
CA THR A 28 7.64 3.12 -9.27
C THR A 28 7.00 3.53 -10.59
N LEU A 29 7.75 3.50 -11.69
CA LEU A 29 7.16 3.76 -13.01
C LEU A 29 6.47 2.51 -13.56
N LEU A 30 7.12 1.36 -13.39
CA LEU A 30 6.71 0.07 -13.94
C LEU A 30 7.00 -1.03 -12.92
N GLY A 31 5.99 -1.77 -12.54
CA GLY A 31 6.12 -2.90 -11.61
C GLY A 31 5.10 -2.82 -10.48
N ASP A 32 4.98 -3.94 -9.81
CA ASP A 32 3.98 -4.13 -8.77
C ASP A 32 4.52 -3.66 -7.41
N ILE A 33 3.65 -3.12 -6.58
CA ILE A 33 3.98 -2.73 -5.21
C ILE A 33 3.21 -3.64 -4.25
N THR A 34 3.94 -4.44 -3.47
CA THR A 34 3.37 -5.35 -2.48
C THR A 34 3.85 -5.00 -1.08
N ILE A 35 2.90 -4.75 -0.17
CA ILE A 35 3.12 -4.69 1.27
C ILE A 35 2.44 -5.91 1.90
N ALA A 36 3.25 -6.87 2.35
CA ALA A 36 2.76 -8.13 2.91
C ALA A 36 2.15 -7.95 4.31
N GLU A 37 2.65 -7.01 5.12
CA GLU A 37 2.07 -6.68 6.41
C GLU A 37 2.37 -5.22 6.81
N ALA A 38 1.33 -4.39 6.89
CA ALA A 38 1.39 -3.04 7.44
C ALA A 38 0.92 -3.07 8.90
N ALA A 39 1.87 -3.11 9.83
CA ALA A 39 1.65 -3.11 11.28
C ALA A 39 1.80 -1.72 11.91
N THR A 40 2.08 -0.70 11.10
CA THR A 40 2.30 0.67 11.55
C THR A 40 1.00 1.42 11.84
N THR A 41 1.11 2.44 12.70
CA THR A 41 0.21 3.59 12.69
C THR A 41 0.85 4.71 11.87
N GLY A 42 0.10 5.36 10.98
CA GLY A 42 0.62 6.45 10.13
C GLY A 42 0.12 6.38 8.69
N THR A 43 0.81 7.11 7.81
CA THR A 43 0.45 7.21 6.39
C THR A 43 1.39 6.39 5.52
N VAL A 44 0.83 5.67 4.56
CA VAL A 44 1.55 4.88 3.55
C VAL A 44 1.11 5.37 2.18
N VAL A 45 2.04 5.88 1.39
CA VAL A 45 1.78 6.42 0.06
C VAL A 45 2.44 5.51 -0.98
N LEU A 46 1.64 4.99 -1.90
CA LEU A 46 2.06 4.05 -2.94
C LEU A 46 1.64 4.61 -4.30
N ARG A 47 2.58 4.73 -5.22
CA ARG A 47 2.33 5.22 -6.57
C ARG A 47 3.02 4.33 -7.59
N THR A 48 2.27 3.86 -8.58
CA THR A 48 2.84 3.18 -9.76
C THR A 48 2.21 3.75 -11.03
N SER A 49 2.96 3.94 -12.12
CA SER A 49 2.32 4.29 -13.39
C SER A 49 1.74 3.05 -14.08
N LYS A 50 2.37 1.89 -13.90
CA LYS A 50 1.84 0.63 -14.44
C LYS A 50 2.24 -0.53 -13.55
N GLY A 51 1.23 -1.18 -12.99
CA GLY A 51 1.39 -2.31 -12.08
C GLY A 51 0.29 -2.32 -11.05
N ASP A 52 0.21 -3.44 -10.35
CA ASP A 52 -0.78 -3.66 -9.30
C ASP A 52 -0.23 -3.18 -7.95
N ILE A 53 -1.12 -2.72 -7.09
CA ILE A 53 -0.78 -2.33 -5.71
C ILE A 53 -1.52 -3.27 -4.75
N HIS A 54 -0.75 -4.05 -3.99
CA HIS A 54 -1.29 -4.94 -2.96
C HIS A 54 -0.87 -4.48 -1.56
N VAL A 55 -1.83 -4.25 -0.67
CA VAL A 55 -1.56 -3.88 0.72
C VAL A 55 -2.34 -4.79 1.67
N THR A 56 -1.62 -5.37 2.63
CA THR A 56 -2.23 -6.17 3.68
C THR A 56 -2.02 -5.50 5.03
N ALA A 57 -3.09 -5.07 5.69
CA ALA A 57 -3.03 -4.50 7.03
C ALA A 57 -2.90 -5.62 8.09
N ALA A 58 -2.06 -5.39 9.10
CA ALA A 58 -1.84 -6.34 10.18
C ALA A 58 -3.13 -6.57 11.01
N PRO A 59 -3.24 -7.72 11.72
CA PRO A 59 -4.40 -8.01 12.54
C PRO A 59 -4.64 -6.93 13.61
N GLY A 60 -5.88 -6.48 13.74
CA GLY A 60 -6.26 -5.45 14.72
C GLY A 60 -5.90 -4.02 14.33
N VAL A 61 -5.25 -3.79 13.18
CA VAL A 61 -5.02 -2.45 12.65
C VAL A 61 -6.28 -1.96 11.95
N SER A 62 -6.80 -0.83 12.41
CA SER A 62 -7.86 -0.10 11.74
C SER A 62 -7.28 0.77 10.64
N ALA A 63 -7.68 0.50 9.40
CA ALA A 63 -7.10 1.13 8.22
C ALA A 63 -8.14 1.83 7.35
N SER A 64 -7.71 2.88 6.65
CA SER A 64 -8.46 3.55 5.60
C SER A 64 -7.71 3.45 4.28
N LEU A 65 -8.46 3.31 3.18
CA LEU A 65 -7.92 3.33 1.82
C LEU A 65 -8.42 4.56 1.07
N ASP A 66 -7.47 5.34 0.56
CA ASP A 66 -7.66 6.32 -0.49
C ASP A 66 -6.97 5.76 -1.74
N ALA A 67 -7.76 5.22 -2.68
CA ALA A 67 -7.25 4.54 -3.85
C ALA A 67 -7.77 5.19 -5.13
N SER A 68 -6.87 5.41 -6.10
CA SER A 68 -7.22 5.89 -7.44
C SER A 68 -6.53 5.03 -8.50
N THR A 69 -7.31 4.41 -9.38
CA THR A 69 -6.79 3.74 -10.59
C THR A 69 -7.31 4.42 -11.85
N GLY A 70 -6.46 4.67 -12.84
CA GLY A 70 -6.88 5.15 -14.15
C GLY A 70 -7.58 4.05 -14.96
N LEU A 71 -7.03 2.84 -14.93
CA LEU A 71 -7.54 1.68 -15.66
C LEU A 71 -7.26 0.40 -14.86
N GLY A 72 -8.30 -0.12 -14.21
CA GLY A 72 -8.23 -1.32 -13.38
C GLY A 72 -9.39 -1.39 -12.39
N ARG A 73 -9.24 -2.23 -11.36
CA ARG A 73 -10.20 -2.43 -10.28
C ARG A 73 -9.59 -2.08 -8.93
N ILE A 74 -10.41 -1.50 -8.05
CA ILE A 74 -10.07 -1.31 -6.65
C ILE A 74 -10.87 -2.33 -5.84
N ASP A 75 -10.17 -3.20 -5.12
CA ASP A 75 -10.72 -4.12 -4.13
C ASP A 75 -10.29 -3.66 -2.73
N ASN A 76 -11.27 -3.41 -1.87
CA ASN A 76 -11.03 -2.96 -0.50
C ASN A 76 -11.80 -3.84 0.48
N ALA A 77 -11.04 -4.64 1.23
CA ALA A 77 -11.49 -5.49 2.32
C ALA A 77 -10.79 -5.10 3.64
N LEU A 78 -10.44 -3.82 3.83
CA LEU A 78 -9.87 -3.32 5.07
C LEU A 78 -10.92 -3.24 6.19
N LYS A 79 -10.49 -3.58 7.40
CA LYS A 79 -11.25 -3.36 8.63
C LYS A 79 -10.97 -1.94 9.13
N ASN A 80 -12.04 -1.17 9.38
CA ASN A 80 -11.97 0.14 10.00
C ASN A 80 -12.84 0.13 11.28
N THR A 81 -12.24 0.33 12.44
CA THR A 81 -12.92 0.30 13.75
C THR A 81 -13.27 1.71 14.26
N GLY A 82 -13.22 2.73 13.40
CA GLY A 82 -13.61 4.12 13.68
C GLY A 82 -12.47 5.05 14.07
N THR A 83 -11.33 4.52 14.53
CA THR A 83 -10.08 5.29 14.67
C THR A 83 -9.11 4.80 13.61
N VAL A 84 -8.78 5.61 12.62
CA VAL A 84 -7.83 5.22 11.57
C VAL A 84 -6.43 5.21 12.17
N GLY A 85 -5.87 4.01 12.35
CA GLY A 85 -4.47 3.82 12.72
C GLY A 85 -3.57 3.92 11.49
N LEU A 86 -4.00 3.36 10.36
CA LEU A 86 -3.23 3.26 9.12
C LEU A 86 -3.98 3.93 7.96
N ALA A 87 -3.42 5.01 7.42
CA ALA A 87 -3.93 5.67 6.22
C ALA A 87 -3.15 5.21 4.99
N ILE A 88 -3.78 4.47 4.09
CA ILE A 88 -3.17 3.98 2.85
C ILE A 88 -3.65 4.88 1.71
N GLN A 89 -2.70 5.49 1.00
CA GLN A 89 -2.94 6.23 -0.23
C GLN A 89 -2.28 5.47 -1.37
N ALA A 90 -3.07 4.96 -2.30
CA ALA A 90 -2.61 4.14 -3.43
C ALA A 90 -3.07 4.76 -4.75
N ALA A 91 -2.14 5.02 -5.66
CA ALA A 91 -2.46 5.51 -6.99
C ALA A 91 -1.78 4.69 -8.08
N THR A 92 -2.54 4.21 -9.06
CA THR A 92 -2.03 3.58 -10.27
C THR A 92 -2.64 4.16 -11.54
N ASP A 93 -1.88 4.34 -12.62
CA ASP A 93 -2.51 4.75 -13.90
C ASP A 93 -3.09 3.53 -14.62
N LEU A 94 -2.38 2.39 -14.61
CA LEU A 94 -2.82 1.10 -15.14
C LEU A 94 -2.53 -0.02 -14.14
N GLY A 95 -3.57 -0.64 -13.61
CA GLY A 95 -3.46 -1.79 -12.70
C GLY A 95 -4.57 -1.83 -11.66
N ASP A 96 -4.59 -2.94 -10.93
CA ASP A 96 -5.54 -3.19 -9.87
C ASP A 96 -4.95 -2.76 -8.52
N ILE A 97 -5.79 -2.24 -7.63
CA ILE A 97 -5.43 -1.89 -6.26
C ILE A 97 -6.20 -2.82 -5.33
N THR A 98 -5.50 -3.65 -4.58
CA THR A 98 -6.09 -4.55 -3.57
C THR A 98 -5.60 -4.16 -2.18
N ALA A 99 -6.52 -3.82 -1.29
CA ALA A 99 -6.23 -3.59 0.12
C ALA A 99 -7.09 -4.50 1.01
N ARG A 100 -6.46 -5.28 1.89
CA ARG A 100 -7.19 -6.20 2.78
C ARG A 100 -6.60 -6.24 4.18
N SER A 101 -7.43 -6.51 5.18
CA SER A 101 -6.94 -6.83 6.53
C SER A 101 -6.73 -8.33 6.70
N LEU A 102 -5.78 -8.71 7.55
CA LEU A 102 -5.66 -10.08 8.05
C LEU A 102 -6.81 -10.48 8.99
#